data_AF-A0A819AXY4-F1
#
_entry.id   AF-A0A819AXY4-F1
#
_cell.length_a   1.000
_cell.length_b   1.000
_cell.length_c   1.000
_cell.angle_alpha   90.00
_cell.angle_beta   90.00
_cell.angle_gamma   90.00
#
_symmetry.space_group_name_H-M   'P 1'
#
loop_
_entity.id
_entity.type
_entity.pdbx_description
1 polymer ?
#
loop_
_entity_poly.entity_id
_entity_poly.type
_entity_poly.pdbx_seq_one_letter_code
_entity_poly.pdbx_strand_id
1 'polypeptide(L)' 'MLGCCIPRDPSKQTNKIINEALERARKEMNSESKLLLLGAGESGKSTVVKQM' A
#
# COMPACT_ATOMS: atom_id res chain seq x y z
N MET A 1 -23.72 -32.36 24.75
CA MET A 1 -22.35 -32.35 25.31
C MET A 1 -21.69 -31.01 24.96
N LEU A 2 -21.20 -30.30 25.99
CA LEU A 2 -20.13 -29.28 26.02
C LEU A 2 -19.57 -28.86 24.63
N GLY A 3 -19.57 -27.60 24.20
CA GLY A 3 -19.32 -26.40 24.99
C GLY A 3 -17.84 -26.32 25.42
N CYS A 4 -16.94 -25.87 24.54
CA CYS A 4 -16.05 -24.73 24.76
C CYS A 4 -14.80 -24.75 23.88
N CYS A 5 -14.46 -23.57 23.36
CA CYS A 5 -13.08 -23.12 23.22
C CYS A 5 -12.24 -23.79 22.11
N ILE A 6 -12.60 -23.61 20.83
CA ILE A 6 -11.50 -23.36 19.86
C ILE A 6 -10.92 -22.02 20.31
N PRO A 7 -9.63 -21.91 20.68
CA PRO A 7 -9.02 -20.61 20.87
C PRO A 7 -9.09 -19.93 19.50
N ARG A 8 -10.12 -19.11 19.31
CA ARG A 8 -10.22 -18.16 18.20
C ARG A 8 -9.17 -17.13 18.53
N ASP A 9 -7.92 -17.51 18.29
CA ASP A 9 -6.75 -16.74 18.65
C ASP A 9 -6.90 -15.39 17.94
N PRO A 10 -7.23 -14.32 18.68
CA PRO A 10 -7.55 -13.04 18.06
C PRO A 10 -6.34 -12.55 17.25
N SER A 11 -5.14 -12.93 17.67
CA SER A 11 -3.88 -12.67 16.97
C SER A 11 -3.83 -13.34 15.59
N LYS A 12 -4.35 -14.56 15.42
CA LYS A 12 -4.41 -15.22 14.09
C LYS A 12 -5.36 -14.48 13.15
N GLN A 13 -6.52 -14.05 13.65
CA GLN A 13 -7.47 -13.29 12.84
C GLN A 13 -6.90 -11.91 12.47
N THR A 14 -6.28 -11.22 13.42
CA THR A 14 -5.62 -9.93 13.19
C THR A 14 -4.47 -10.05 12.19
N ASN A 15 -3.61 -11.07 12.33
CA ASN A 15 -2.53 -11.32 11.37
C ASN A 15 -3.07 -11.56 9.95
N LYS A 16 -4.16 -12.31 9.81
CA LYS A 16 -4.79 -12.54 8.50
C LYS A 16 -5.23 -11.23 7.85
N ILE A 17 -5.90 -10.37 8.61
CA ILE A 17 -6.36 -9.06 8.13
C ILE A 17 -5.18 -8.16 7.71
N ILE A 18 -4.13 -8.11 8.53
CA ILE A 18 -2.92 -7.32 8.22
C ILE A 18 -2.26 -7.82 6.94
N ASN A 19 -2.11 -9.14 6.78
CA ASN A 19 -1.52 -9.72 5.57
C ASN A 19 -2.36 -9.41 4.33
N GLU A 20 -3.69 -9.52 4.40
CA GLU A 20 -4.59 -9.14 3.31
C GLU A 20 -4.50 -7.64 2.95
N ALA A 21 -4.28 -6.78 3.93
CA ALA A 21 -4.05 -5.35 3.69
C ALA A 21 -2.70 -5.09 3.02
N LEU A 22 -1.64 -5.76 3.48
CA LEU A 22 -0.30 -5.65 2.90
C LEU A 22 -0.27 -6.12 1.44
N GLU A 23 -0.90 -7.25 1.13
CA GLU A 23 -0.94 -7.76 -0.25
C GLU A 23 -1.68 -6.81 -1.20
N ARG A 24 -2.80 -6.22 -0.74
CA ARG A 24 -3.52 -5.19 -1.49
C ARG A 24 -2.64 -3.96 -1.75
N ALA A 25 -1.99 -3.43 -0.70
CA ALA A 25 -1.12 -2.28 -0.81
C ALA A 25 0.09 -2.53 -1.75
N ARG A 26 0.67 -3.75 -1.70
CA ARG A 26 1.74 -4.14 -2.63
C ARG A 26 1.25 -4.17 -4.08
N LYS A 27 0.06 -4.71 -4.32
CA LYS A 27 -0.52 -4.75 -5.66
C LYS A 27 -0.77 -3.35 -6.22
N GLU A 28 -1.32 -2.45 -5.40
CA GLU A 28 -1.53 -1.05 -5.77
C GLU A 28 -0.20 -0.36 -6.09
N MET A 29 0.80 -0.50 -5.21
CA MET A 29 2.14 0.07 -5.41
C MET A 29 2.83 -0.44 -6.69
N ASN A 30 2.63 -1.71 -7.03
CA ASN A 30 3.19 -2.30 -8.26
C ASN A 30 2.45 -1.84 -9.53
N SER A 31 1.17 -1.49 -9.41
CA SER A 31 0.39 -0.93 -10.53
C SER A 31 0.61 0.57 -10.73
N GLU A 32 1.13 1.27 -9.72
CA GLU A 32 1.40 2.70 -9.76
C GLU A 32 2.66 3.01 -10.58
N SER A 33 2.54 3.86 -11.60
CA SER A 33 3.67 4.33 -12.40
C SER A 33 4.35 5.53 -11.72
N LYS A 34 5.52 5.30 -11.14
CA LYS A 34 6.31 6.36 -10.48
C LYS A 34 7.26 7.01 -11.47
N LEU A 35 7.09 8.30 -11.71
CA LEU A 35 7.92 9.09 -12.61
C LEU A 35 8.76 10.10 -11.83
N LEU A 36 10.05 10.20 -12.16
CA LEU A 36 10.96 11.18 -11.58
C LEU A 36 11.37 12.18 -12.66
N LEU A 37 11.00 13.45 -12.47
CA LEU A 37 11.37 14.53 -13.37
C LEU A 37 12.71 15.14 -12.93
N LEU A 38 13.75 14.94 -13.74
CA LEU A 38 15.11 15.45 -13.48
C LEU A 38 15.42 16.67 -14.36
N GLY A 39 16.26 17.58 -13.86
CA GLY A 39 16.70 18.77 -14.60
C GLY A 39 17.36 19.79 -13.68
N ALA A 40 18.07 20.77 -14.27
CA ALA A 40 18.73 21.86 -13.54
C ALA A 40 17.73 22.71 -12.72
N GLY A 41 18.23 23.50 -11.76
CA GLY A 41 17.41 24.27 -10.81
C GLY A 41 16.33 25.15 -11.46
N GLU A 42 16.59 25.67 -12.65
CA GLU A 42 15.69 26.57 -13.40
C GLU A 42 15.06 25.93 -14.65
N SER A 43 15.15 24.61 -14.81
CA SER A 43 14.71 23.92 -16.04
C SER A 43 13.18 23.82 -16.23
N GLY A 44 12.38 24.59 -15.47
CA GLY A 44 10.93 24.64 -15.65
C GLY A 44 10.15 23.36 -15.27
N LYS A 45 10.73 22.45 -14.47
CA LYS A 45 10.09 21.19 -14.05
C LYS A 45 8.68 21.40 -13.47
N SER A 46 8.53 22.38 -12.58
CA SER A 46 7.26 22.73 -11.97
C SER A 46 6.28 23.37 -12.97
N THR A 47 6.76 24.00 -14.04
CA THR A 47 5.91 24.55 -15.10
C THR A 47 5.27 23.43 -15.91
N VAL A 48 6.02 22.38 -16.26
CA VAL A 48 5.49 21.21 -16.97
C VAL A 48 4.41 20.52 -16.15
N VAL A 49 4.69 20.25 -14.87
CA VAL A 49 3.70 19.63 -13.96
C VAL A 49 2.46 20.51 -13.75
N LYS A 50 2.59 21.84 -13.76
CA LYS A 50 1.46 22.77 -13.63
C LYS A 50 0.59 22.91 -14.88
N GLN A 51 1.11 22.55 -16.05
CA GLN A 51 0.38 22.66 -17.32
C GLN A 51 -0.30 21.34 -17.73
N MET A 52 0.13 20.22 -17.14
CA MET A 52 -0.57 18.94 -17.21
C MET A 52 -1.76 18.93 -16.26
#